data_AF-X0WHA4-F1
#
_entry.id   AF-X0WHA4-F1
#
_cell.length_a   1.000
_cell.length_b   1.000
_cell.length_c   1.000
_cell.angle_alpha   90.00
_cell.angle_beta   90.00
_cell.angle_gamma   90.00
#
_symmetry.space_group_name_H-M   'P 1'
#
loop_
_entity.id
_entity.type
_entity.pdbx_description
1 polymer ?
#
loop_
_entity_poly.entity_id
_entity_poly.type
_entity_poly.pdbx_seq_one_letter_code
_entity_poly.pdbx_strand_id
1 'polypeptide(L)'
;MGIEDKDTAAALIDIYNRLFATYGPQHWWPADEPFEVVVGAILTQSSAWTNVEQAISNLKAAQALTPVALHELPLERLTHLIHPSGYYNAKALKLKAFADRLHSRYDGDLRRLFTLNTATLRQ
;
A
#
# COMPACT_ATOMS: atom_id res chain seq x y z
N MET A 1 35.77 -2.13 17.36
CA MET A 1 34.31 -2.29 17.22
C MET A 1 33.99 -2.29 15.72
N GLY A 2 34.12 -3.43 15.05
CA GLY A 2 34.06 -3.48 13.58
C GLY A 2 34.11 -4.88 12.98
N ILE A 3 33.82 -5.92 13.77
CA ILE A 3 33.82 -7.32 13.34
C ILE A 3 32.38 -7.89 13.32
N GLU A 4 31.43 -7.31 14.06
CA GLU A 4 30.05 -7.82 14.21
C GLU A 4 29.13 -7.54 13.00
N ASP A 5 29.42 -6.51 12.19
CA ASP A 5 28.49 -6.04 11.15
C ASP A 5 28.56 -6.90 9.87
N LYS A 6 29.76 -7.41 9.54
CA LYS A 6 29.97 -8.27 8.35
C LYS A 6 29.37 -9.65 8.52
N ASP A 7 29.49 -10.22 9.72
CA ASP A 7 28.92 -11.54 10.06
C ASP A 7 27.39 -11.49 10.12
N THR A 8 26.82 -10.38 10.61
CA THR A 8 25.36 -10.18 10.62
C THR A 8 24.80 -10.09 9.20
N ALA A 9 25.43 -9.30 8.33
CA ALA A 9 25.00 -9.19 6.93
C ALA A 9 25.04 -10.55 6.21
N ALA A 10 26.10 -11.33 6.41
CA ALA A 10 26.22 -12.67 5.86
C ALA A 10 25.11 -13.61 6.39
N ALA A 11 24.83 -13.58 7.69
CA ALA A 11 23.77 -14.37 8.29
C ALA A 11 22.36 -14.01 7.75
N LEU A 12 22.07 -12.71 7.56
CA LEU A 12 20.80 -12.27 6.99
C LEU A 12 20.61 -12.74 5.55
N ILE A 13 21.68 -12.69 4.74
CA ILE A 13 21.65 -13.20 3.36
C ILE A 13 21.48 -14.71 3.33
N ASP A 14 22.13 -15.46 4.23
CA ASP A 14 21.91 -16.91 4.36
C ASP A 14 20.46 -17.24 4.71
N ILE A 15 19.89 -16.56 5.71
CA ILE A 15 18.48 -16.72 6.10
C ILE A 15 17.56 -16.42 4.91
N TYR A 16 17.78 -15.30 4.21
CA TYR A 16 17.03 -14.95 3.01
C TYR A 16 17.09 -16.05 1.95
N ASN A 17 18.29 -16.54 1.61
CA ASN A 17 18.49 -17.56 0.59
C ASN A 17 17.79 -18.87 0.96
N ARG A 18 17.83 -19.28 2.23
CA ARG A 18 17.16 -20.49 2.72
C ARG A 18 15.65 -20.37 2.63
N LEU A 19 15.09 -19.23 3.04
CA LEU A 19 13.66 -18.97 2.91
C LEU A 19 13.24 -18.92 1.43
N PHE A 20 14.02 -18.24 0.59
CA PHE A 20 13.74 -18.12 -0.83
C PHE A 20 13.83 -19.48 -1.54
N ALA A 21 14.81 -20.32 -1.22
CA ALA A 21 14.92 -21.67 -1.79
C ALA A 21 13.74 -22.59 -1.37
N THR A 22 13.21 -22.39 -0.17
CA THR A 22 12.11 -23.21 0.37
C THR A 22 10.76 -22.80 -0.20
N TYR A 23 10.50 -21.49 -0.25
CA TYR A 23 9.18 -20.95 -0.57
C TYR A 23 9.08 -20.39 -1.99
N GLY A 24 10.21 -20.04 -2.61
CA GLY A 24 10.23 -19.38 -3.91
C GLY A 24 9.61 -17.98 -3.90
N PRO A 25 9.37 -17.39 -5.08
CA PRO A 25 8.62 -16.14 -5.20
C PRO A 25 7.21 -16.29 -4.62
N GLN A 26 6.94 -15.60 -3.51
CA GLN A 26 5.66 -15.74 -2.80
C GLN A 26 4.51 -14.97 -3.44
N HIS A 27 4.81 -13.91 -4.20
CA HIS A 27 3.79 -12.98 -4.71
C HIS A 27 2.79 -12.55 -3.62
N TRP A 28 3.31 -12.39 -2.38
CA TRP A 28 2.52 -12.28 -1.15
C TRP A 28 1.58 -11.08 -1.11
N TRP A 29 1.76 -10.14 -2.04
CA TRP A 29 0.89 -9.00 -2.24
C TRP A 29 0.33 -8.99 -3.68
N PRO A 30 -0.87 -9.54 -3.91
CA PRO A 30 -1.50 -9.54 -5.23
C PRO A 30 -2.03 -8.14 -5.54
N ALA A 31 -1.36 -7.43 -6.43
CA ALA A 31 -1.81 -6.14 -6.94
C ALA A 31 -1.44 -6.01 -8.41
N ASP A 32 -2.35 -5.46 -9.21
CA ASP A 32 -2.13 -5.27 -10.64
C ASP A 32 -1.28 -4.02 -10.90
N GLU A 33 -1.47 -2.99 -10.06
CA GLU A 33 -0.87 -1.67 -10.23
C GLU A 33 -0.27 -1.11 -8.92
N PRO A 34 0.78 -0.26 -8.97
CA PRO A 34 1.40 0.29 -7.76
C PRO A 34 0.43 1.09 -6.87
N PHE A 35 -0.60 1.71 -7.44
CA PHE A 35 -1.60 2.43 -6.66
C PHE A 35 -2.44 1.49 -5.78
N GLU A 36 -2.76 0.29 -6.27
CA GLU A 36 -3.44 -0.75 -5.49
C GLU A 36 -2.58 -1.20 -4.30
N VAL A 37 -1.26 -1.29 -4.47
CA VAL A 37 -0.33 -1.59 -3.37
C VAL A 37 -0.43 -0.55 -2.27
N VAL A 38 -0.45 0.74 -2.62
CA VAL A 38 -0.58 1.83 -1.63
C VAL A 38 -1.93 1.76 -0.91
N VAL A 39 -3.02 1.56 -1.64
CA VAL A 39 -4.37 1.44 -1.07
C VAL A 39 -4.44 0.25 -0.12
N GLY A 40 -4.00 -0.93 -0.54
CA GLY A 40 -4.02 -2.12 0.30
C GLY A 40 -3.12 -1.96 1.55
N ALA A 41 -1.99 -1.26 1.45
CA ALA A 41 -1.09 -1.01 2.59
C ALA A 41 -1.75 -0.14 3.66
N ILE A 42 -2.55 0.85 3.24
CA ILE A 42 -3.38 1.64 4.16
C ILE A 42 -4.48 0.77 4.78
N LEU A 43 -5.14 -0.07 3.98
CA LEU A 43 -6.27 -0.89 4.42
C LEU A 43 -5.88 -2.04 5.36
N THR A 44 -4.64 -2.56 5.25
CA THR A 44 -4.14 -3.70 6.05
C THR A 44 -3.94 -3.38 7.53
N GLN A 45 -3.90 -2.11 7.90
CA GLN A 45 -3.72 -1.70 9.30
C GLN A 45 -4.87 -2.22 10.18
N SER A 46 -4.56 -3.11 11.12
CA SER A 46 -5.54 -3.74 12.03
C SER A 46 -6.67 -4.48 11.29
N SER A 47 -6.35 -5.20 10.21
CA SER A 47 -7.31 -5.95 9.39
C SER A 47 -6.80 -7.34 9.03
N ALA A 48 -7.72 -8.30 8.97
CA ALA A 48 -7.47 -9.55 8.27
C ALA A 48 -7.32 -9.29 6.76
N TRP A 49 -6.41 -10.01 6.10
CA TRP A 49 -6.15 -9.85 4.66
C TRP A 49 -7.41 -10.07 3.82
N THR A 50 -8.24 -11.07 4.15
CA THR A 50 -9.51 -11.34 3.47
C THR A 50 -10.46 -10.13 3.43
N ASN A 51 -10.46 -9.32 4.48
CA ASN A 51 -11.27 -8.09 4.55
C ASN A 51 -10.67 -6.97 3.69
N VAL A 52 -9.35 -6.92 3.56
CA VAL A 52 -8.65 -5.99 2.66
C VAL A 52 -8.95 -6.35 1.22
N GLU A 53 -8.86 -7.63 0.86
CA GLU A 53 -9.21 -8.13 -0.48
C GLU A 53 -10.65 -7.78 -0.84
N GLN A 54 -11.59 -7.97 0.09
CA GLN A 54 -12.99 -7.58 -0.13
C GLN A 54 -13.14 -6.08 -0.35
N ALA A 55 -12.45 -5.24 0.44
CA ALA A 55 -12.49 -3.79 0.29
C ALA A 55 -11.88 -3.34 -1.05
N ILE A 56 -10.76 -3.93 -1.48
CA ILE A 56 -10.13 -3.66 -2.78
C ILE A 56 -11.07 -4.09 -3.91
N SER A 57 -11.68 -5.28 -3.82
CA SER A 57 -12.67 -5.76 -4.78
C SER A 57 -13.86 -4.81 -4.93
N ASN A 58 -14.38 -4.30 -3.81
CA ASN A 58 -15.44 -3.29 -3.81
C ASN A 58 -15.02 -1.99 -4.53
N LEU A 59 -13.79 -1.52 -4.30
CA LEU A 59 -13.24 -0.33 -4.97
C LEU A 59 -13.06 -0.57 -6.47
N LYS A 60 -12.54 -1.74 -6.88
CA LYS A 60 -12.42 -2.13 -8.29
C LYS A 60 -13.79 -2.18 -8.97
N ALA A 61 -14.77 -2.84 -8.35
CA ALA A 61 -16.14 -2.94 -8.87
C ALA A 61 -16.82 -1.58 -9.01
N ALA A 62 -16.50 -0.62 -8.12
CA ALA A 62 -16.98 0.75 -8.20
C ALA A 62 -16.14 1.66 -9.12
N GLN A 63 -15.14 1.11 -9.83
CA GLN A 63 -14.17 1.86 -10.65
C GLN A 63 -13.46 3.00 -9.88
N ALA A 64 -13.34 2.84 -8.56
CA ALA A 64 -12.80 3.83 -7.65
C ALA A 64 -11.33 3.60 -7.28
N LEU A 65 -10.69 2.54 -7.79
CA LEU A 65 -9.30 2.19 -7.50
C LEU A 65 -8.30 2.90 -8.43
N THR A 66 -8.45 4.21 -8.60
CA THR A 66 -7.46 5.06 -9.30
C THR A 66 -7.24 6.36 -8.51
N PRO A 67 -6.09 7.04 -8.67
CA PRO A 67 -5.82 8.32 -7.99
C PRO A 67 -6.97 9.33 -8.14
N VAL A 68 -7.42 9.53 -9.38
CA VAL A 68 -8.46 10.52 -9.72
C VAL A 68 -9.81 10.08 -9.17
N ALA A 69 -10.23 8.84 -9.43
CA ALA A 69 -11.53 8.37 -8.97
C ALA A 69 -11.64 8.37 -7.44
N LEU A 70 -10.58 7.99 -6.72
CA LEU A 70 -10.55 8.02 -5.25
C LEU A 70 -10.58 9.47 -4.72
N HIS A 71 -9.88 10.39 -5.38
CA HIS A 71 -9.91 11.82 -5.06
C HIS A 71 -11.29 12.45 -5.26
N GLU A 72 -12.05 12.03 -6.26
CA GLU A 72 -13.39 12.55 -6.54
C GLU A 72 -14.50 11.85 -5.73
N LEU A 73 -14.27 10.62 -5.28
CA LEU A 73 -15.27 9.82 -4.57
C LEU A 73 -15.72 10.46 -3.25
N PRO A 74 -17.03 10.65 -2.99
CA PRO A 74 -17.49 11.17 -1.70
C PRO A 74 -17.01 10.31 -0.53
N LEU A 75 -16.66 10.97 0.59
CA LEU A 75 -16.08 10.29 1.75
C LEU A 75 -17.01 9.20 2.29
N GLU A 76 -18.31 9.47 2.37
CA GLU A 76 -19.32 8.52 2.83
C GLU A 76 -19.33 7.28 1.92
N ARG A 77 -19.28 7.48 0.60
CA ARG A 77 -19.25 6.38 -0.36
C ARG A 77 -17.98 5.55 -0.23
N LEU A 78 -16.83 6.19 -0.08
CA LEU A 78 -15.56 5.50 0.18
C LEU A 78 -15.66 4.64 1.44
N THR A 79 -16.17 5.22 2.52
CA THR A 79 -16.35 4.57 3.82
C THR A 79 -17.18 3.29 3.71
N HIS A 80 -18.27 3.32 2.93
CA HIS A 80 -19.08 2.13 2.65
C HIS A 80 -18.32 1.06 1.86
N LEU A 81 -17.56 1.44 0.82
CA LEU A 81 -16.82 0.48 -0.01
C LEU A 81 -15.73 -0.25 0.79
N ILE A 82 -15.08 0.44 1.72
CA ILE A 82 -13.98 -0.12 2.53
C ILE A 82 -14.41 -0.62 3.90
N HIS A 83 -15.72 -0.62 4.21
CA HIS A 83 -16.28 -1.07 5.49
C HIS A 83 -15.73 -2.42 5.98
N PRO A 84 -15.54 -3.46 5.12
CA PRO A 84 -15.00 -4.75 5.56
C PRO A 84 -13.66 -4.64 6.27
N SER A 85 -12.82 -3.66 5.91
CA SER A 85 -11.48 -3.51 6.46
C SER A 85 -11.45 -3.09 7.94
N GLY A 86 -12.55 -2.69 8.57
CA GLY A 86 -12.54 -2.25 9.98
C GLY A 86 -11.74 -0.95 10.20
N TYR A 87 -12.03 -0.22 11.28
CA TYR A 87 -11.54 1.17 11.47
C TYR A 87 -11.69 2.04 10.21
N TYR A 88 -12.75 1.77 9.44
CA TYR A 88 -12.91 2.23 8.07
C TYR A 88 -13.02 3.76 7.99
N ASN A 89 -13.54 4.44 9.02
CA ASN A 89 -13.59 5.91 9.05
C ASN A 89 -12.18 6.51 8.99
N ALA A 90 -11.26 6.04 9.84
CA ALA A 90 -9.88 6.51 9.86
C ALA A 90 -9.14 6.17 8.55
N LYS A 91 -9.43 5.00 7.97
CA LYS A 91 -8.84 4.58 6.69
C LYS A 91 -9.37 5.39 5.51
N ALA A 92 -10.66 5.69 5.48
CA ALA A 92 -11.27 6.52 4.43
C ALA A 92 -10.63 7.92 4.44
N LEU A 93 -10.44 8.52 5.62
CA LEU A 93 -9.73 9.79 5.77
C LEU A 93 -8.28 9.71 5.29
N LYS A 94 -7.54 8.66 5.62
CA LYS A 94 -6.15 8.46 5.15
C LYS A 94 -6.08 8.30 3.64
N LEU A 95 -6.98 7.51 3.06
CA LEU A 95 -7.07 7.31 1.61
C LEU A 95 -7.39 8.62 0.89
N LYS A 96 -8.34 9.40 1.41
CA LYS A 96 -8.64 10.74 0.89
C LYS A 96 -7.44 11.66 0.98
N ALA A 97 -6.84 11.79 2.15
CA ALA A 97 -5.67 12.65 2.32
C ALA A 97 -4.52 12.27 1.38
N PHE A 98 -4.30 10.96 1.14
CA PHE A 98 -3.31 10.51 0.18
C PHE A 98 -3.68 10.90 -1.26
N ALA A 99 -4.92 10.64 -1.69
CA ALA A 99 -5.40 11.00 -3.02
C ALA A 99 -5.34 12.51 -3.27
N ASP A 100 -5.75 13.31 -2.28
CA ASP A 100 -5.72 14.78 -2.32
C ASP A 100 -4.28 15.31 -2.43
N ARG A 101 -3.33 14.73 -1.67
CA ARG A 101 -1.91 15.09 -1.78
C ARG A 101 -1.33 14.69 -3.13
N LEU A 102 -1.70 13.51 -3.64
CA LEU A 102 -1.24 13.02 -4.93
C LEU A 102 -1.76 13.91 -6.06
N HIS A 103 -3.03 14.30 -6.01
CA HIS A 103 -3.64 15.22 -6.96
C HIS A 103 -2.99 16.61 -6.90
N SER A 104 -2.95 17.23 -5.72
CA SER A 104 -2.47 18.60 -5.55
C SER A 104 -0.98 18.82 -5.84
N ARG A 105 -0.12 17.83 -5.54
CA ARG A 105 1.34 17.99 -5.69
C ARG A 105 1.93 17.26 -6.89
N TYR A 106 1.22 16.27 -7.41
CA TYR A 106 1.75 15.38 -8.45
C TYR A 106 0.74 15.14 -9.58
N ASP A 107 -0.34 15.92 -9.67
CA ASP A 107 -1.31 15.88 -10.78
C ASP A 107 -2.01 14.51 -10.91
N GLY A 108 -2.14 13.81 -9.77
CA GLY A 108 -2.71 12.46 -9.74
C GLY A 108 -1.78 11.37 -10.30
N ASP A 109 -0.55 11.71 -10.71
CA ASP A 109 0.39 10.76 -11.30
C ASP A 109 1.36 10.19 -10.25
N LEU A 110 1.12 8.94 -9.87
CA LEU A 110 1.95 8.21 -8.90
C LEU A 110 3.41 8.08 -9.36
N ARG A 111 3.68 8.09 -10.67
CA ARG A 111 5.06 8.00 -11.20
C ARG A 111 5.87 9.23 -10.80
N ARG A 112 5.27 10.41 -10.77
CA ARG A 112 5.91 11.65 -10.33
C ARG A 112 6.25 11.64 -8.84
N LEU A 113 5.44 10.96 -8.02
CA LEU A 113 5.77 10.74 -6.61
C LEU A 113 7.01 9.83 -6.49
N PHE A 114 7.11 8.78 -7.29
CA PHE A 114 8.21 7.81 -7.24
C PHE A 114 9.53 8.31 -7.84
N THR A 115 9.55 9.46 -8.53
CA THR A 115 10.83 10.08 -8.93
C THR A 115 11.56 10.75 -7.76
N LEU A 116 10.88 10.96 -6.63
CA LEU A 116 11.50 11.52 -5.44
C LEU A 116 12.38 10.48 -4.75
N ASN A 117 13.50 10.93 -4.19
CA ASN A 117 14.32 10.05 -3.36
C ASN A 117 13.57 9.69 -2.06
N THR A 118 13.92 8.54 -1.48
CA THR A 118 13.26 8.01 -0.27
C THR A 118 13.39 8.94 0.94
N ALA A 119 14.46 9.75 1.03
CA ALA A 119 14.63 10.69 2.15
C ALA A 119 13.60 11.82 2.10
N THR A 120 13.33 12.37 0.92
CA THR A 120 12.29 13.38 0.70
C THR A 120 10.88 12.83 0.94
N LEU A 121 10.62 11.56 0.59
CA LEU A 121 9.31 10.94 0.80
C LEU A 121 8.95 10.69 2.28
N ARG A 122 9.96 10.60 3.17
CA ARG A 122 9.77 10.35 4.61
C ARG A 122 9.45 11.61 5.43
N GLN A 123 9.60 12.80 4.83
CA GLN A 123 9.28 14.10 5.45
C GLN A 123 7.84 14.52 5.15
#